data_AF-A0A2M7D645-F1
#
_entry.id   AF-A0A2M7D645-F1
#
_cell.length_a   1.000
_cell.length_b   1.000
_cell.length_c   1.000
_cell.angle_alpha   90.00
_cell.angle_beta   90.00
_cell.angle_gamma   90.00
#
_symmetry.space_group_name_H-M   'P 1'
#
loop_
_entity.id
_entity.type
_entity.pdbx_description
1 polymer ?
#
loop_
_entity_poly.entity_id
_entity_poly.type
_entity_poly.pdbx_seq_one_letter_code
_entity_poly.pdbx_strand_id
1 'polypeptide(L)' 'METYNKPKAAAFVDISNIFYGARYAKWRISYKKIQEHLENKYELTFFAYMVAKITIRLTKHLRKGR' A
#
# COMPACT_ATOMS: atom_id res chain seq x y z
N MET A 1 25.00 23.98 10.79
CA MET A 1 23.67 23.39 10.53
C MET A 1 23.88 21.95 10.12
N GLU A 2 23.49 20.97 10.93
CA GLU A 2 23.47 19.57 10.47
C GLU A 2 22.38 19.42 9.41
N THR A 3 22.77 19.07 8.19
CA THR A 3 21.84 18.61 7.16
C THR A 3 21.35 17.23 7.57
N TYR A 4 20.17 17.16 8.18
CA TYR A 4 19.47 15.89 8.38
C TYR A 4 19.03 15.38 7.01
N ASN A 5 19.89 14.57 6.40
CA ASN A 5 19.52 13.85 5.19
C ASN A 5 18.49 12.80 5.56
N LYS A 6 17.35 12.83 4.87
CA LYS A 6 16.32 11.79 5.05
C LYS A 6 16.95 10.43 4.76
N PRO A 7 16.59 9.38 5.52
CA PRO A 7 17.06 8.04 5.21
C PRO A 7 16.56 7.61 3.82
N LYS A 8 17.44 6.99 3.04
CA LYS A 8 17.10 6.43 1.73
C LYS A 8 16.24 5.18 1.92
N ALA A 9 15.17 5.07 1.14
CA ALA A 9 14.29 3.91 1.20
C ALA A 9 13.71 3.56 -0.17
N ALA A 10 13.36 2.29 -0.34
CA ALA A 10 12.49 1.82 -1.42
C ALA A 10 11.16 1.40 -0.80
N ALA A 11 10.05 1.77 -1.45
CA ALA A 11 8.71 1.53 -0.94
C ALA A 11 7.91 0.63 -1.89
N PHE A 12 7.39 -0.47 -1.34
CA PHE A 12 6.46 -1.37 -2.00
C PHE A 12 5.17 -1.39 -1.19
N VAL A 13 4.08 -0.94 -1.80
CA VAL A 13 2.80 -0.77 -1.11
C VAL A 13 1.79 -1.79 -1.65
N ASP A 14 1.38 -2.76 -0.84
CA ASP A 14 0.28 -3.67 -1.19
C ASP A 14 -1.07 -2.95 -1.09
N ILE A 15 -1.56 -2.46 -2.22
CA ILE A 15 -2.82 -1.71 -2.27
C ILE A 15 -4.04 -2.62 -2.05
N SER A 16 -3.90 -3.93 -2.21
CA SER A 16 -4.99 -4.89 -1.97
C SER A 16 -5.36 -4.88 -0.49
N ASN A 17 -4.37 -5.02 0.39
CA ASN A 17 -4.58 -4.99 1.83
C ASN A 17 -5.17 -3.66 2.30
N ILE A 18 -4.63 -2.54 1.80
CA ILE A 18 -5.13 -1.20 2.14
C ILE A 18 -6.59 -1.05 1.69
N PHE A 19 -6.89 -1.42 0.44
CA PHE A 19 -8.24 -1.35 -0.12
C PHE A 19 -9.25 -2.19 0.68
N TYR A 20 -8.95 -3.45 0.97
CA TYR A 20 -9.85 -4.32 1.74
C TYR A 20 -10.04 -3.82 3.18
N GLY A 21 -8.96 -3.41 3.84
CA GLY A 21 -9.02 -2.84 5.20
C GLY A 21 -9.86 -1.57 5.26
N ALA A 22 -9.63 -0.63 4.34
CA ALA A 22 -10.38 0.62 4.30
C ALA A 22 -11.86 0.39 3.93
N ARG A 23 -12.16 -0.57 3.03
CA ARG A 23 -13.54 -0.93 2.72
C ARG A 23 -14.27 -1.43 3.95
N TYR A 24 -13.63 -2.28 4.77
CA TYR A 24 -14.21 -2.77 6.03
C TYR A 24 -14.43 -1.62 7.03
N ALA A 25 -13.46 -0.72 7.16
CA ALA A 25 -13.53 0.43 8.05
C ALA A 25 -14.35 1.62 7.50
N LYS A 26 -14.92 1.52 6.29
CA LYS A 26 -15.58 2.61 5.55
C LYS A 26 -14.71 3.88 5.39
N TRP A 27 -13.40 3.71 5.29
CA TRP A 27 -12.45 4.80 5.10
C TRP A 27 -12.26 5.13 3.62
N ARG A 28 -12.05 6.42 3.33
CA ARG A 28 -11.64 6.88 1.99
C ARG A 28 -10.12 6.88 1.93
N ILE A 29 -9.55 6.04 1.06
CA ILE A 29 -8.10 6.01 0.83
C ILE A 29 -7.71 7.07 -0.19
N SER A 30 -6.63 7.80 0.11
CA SER A 30 -5.91 8.59 -0.89
C SER A 30 -4.50 8.03 -1.05
N TYR A 31 -4.25 7.36 -2.18
CA TYR A 31 -2.92 6.84 -2.50
C TYR A 31 -1.88 7.96 -2.62
N LYS A 32 -2.30 9.13 -3.12
CA LYS A 32 -1.45 10.33 -3.17
C LYS A 32 -0.95 10.71 -1.78
N LYS A 33 -1.82 10.72 -0.76
CA LYS A 33 -1.42 11.03 0.62
C LYS A 33 -0.47 10.00 1.22
N ILE A 34 -0.58 8.74 0.81
CA ILE A 34 0.35 7.68 1.23
C ILE A 34 1.74 7.95 0.66
N GLN A 35 1.82 8.25 -0.63
CA GLN A 35 3.07 8.60 -1.29
C GLN A 35 3.69 9.88 -0.69
N GLU A 36 2.91 10.96 -0.56
CA GLU A 36 3.36 12.23 0.06
C GLU A 36 3.89 12.00 1.49
N HIS A 37 3.22 11.15 2.28
CA HIS A 37 3.68 10.82 3.62
C HIS A 37 5.05 10.11 3.62
N LEU A 38 5.27 9.20 2.67
CA LEU A 38 6.52 8.46 2.55
C LEU A 38 7.65 9.35 2.02
N GLU A 39 7.39 10.21 1.04
CA GLU A 39 8.34 11.19 0.51
C GLU A 39 8.73 12.25 1.56
N ASN A 40 7.81 12.59 2.47
CA ASN A 40 8.11 13.49 3.59
C ASN A 40 9.06 12.87 4.60
N LYS A 41 9.05 11.54 4.76
CA LYS A 41 9.82 10.83 5.78
C LYS A 41 11.13 10.23 5.24
N TYR A 42 11.17 9.89 3.96
CA TYR A 42 12.28 9.17 3.32
C TYR A 42 12.71 9.85 2.01
N GLU A 43 13.98 9.68 1.66
CA GLU A 43 14.44 9.90 0.29
C GLU A 43 14.10 8.63 -0.50
N LEU A 44 12.95 8.63 -1.18
CA LEU A 44 12.49 7.45 -1.93
C LEU A 44 13.31 7.27 -3.20
N THR A 45 14.06 6.18 -3.29
CA THR A 45 14.79 5.80 -4.50
C THR A 45 13.91 5.02 -5.47
N PHE A 46 12.84 4.40 -4.97
CA PHE A 46 11.87 3.64 -5.74
C PHE A 46 10.53 3.58 -5.01
N PHE A 47 9.42 3.64 -5.76
CA PHE A 47 8.07 3.53 -5.21
C PHE A 47 7.17 2.74 -6.17
N ALA A 48 6.55 1.67 -5.69
CA ALA A 48 5.61 0.86 -6.48
C ALA A 48 4.39 0.41 -5.68
N TYR A 49 3.23 0.45 -6.33
CA TYR A 49 2.01 -0.19 -5.85
C TYR A 49 1.95 -1.64 -6.33
N MET A 50 1.68 -2.57 -5.41
CA MET A 50 1.50 -4.00 -5.70
C MET A 50 0.04 -4.39 -5.50
N VAL A 51 -0.51 -5.13 -6.47
CA VAL A 51 -1.82 -5.78 -6.37
C VAL A 51 -1.59 -7.28 -6.32
N ALA A 52 -1.87 -7.91 -5.18
CA ALA A 52 -1.88 -9.36 -5.09
C ALA A 52 -3.13 -9.90 -5.83
N LYS A 53 -2.98 -10.29 -7.10
CA LYS A 53 -4.03 -10.99 -7.89
C LYS A 53 -4.48 -12.34 -7.28
N ILE A 54 -3.85 -12.80 -6.20
CA ILE A 54 -4.01 -14.14 -5.62
C ILE A 54 -5.28 -14.28 -4.76
N THR A 55 -5.74 -13.22 -4.09
CA THR A 55 -6.85 -13.33 -3.11
C THR A 55 -8.22 -13.52 -3.78
N ILE A 56 -8.43 -13.03 -5.02
CA ILE A 56 -9.71 -13.13 -5.73
C ILE A 56 -9.98 -14.56 -6.24
N ARG A 57 -8.93 -15.33 -6.62
CA ARG A 57 -9.10 -16.72 -7.06
C ARG A 57 -9.44 -17.66 -5.90
N LEU A 58 -8.79 -17.49 -4.75
CA LEU A 58 -9.03 -18.32 -3.56
C LEU A 58 -10.43 -18.09 -2.97
N THR A 59 -10.89 -16.84 -2.88
CA THR A 59 -12.24 -16.53 -2.38
C THR A 59 -13.36 -17.02 -3.30
N LYS A 60 -13.14 -17.07 -4.63
CA LYS A 60 -14.09 -17.69 -5.59
C LYS A 60 -14.17 -19.21 -5.45
N HIS A 61 -13.06 -19.90 -5.18
CA HIS A 61 -13.08 -21.36 -4.96
C HIS A 61 -13.72 -21.72 -3.62
N LEU A 62 -13.41 -20.99 -2.55
CA LEU A 62 -13.97 -21.24 -1.20
C LEU A 62 -15.48 -20.97 -1.07
N ARG A 63 -16.09 -20.25 -2.03
CA ARG A 63 -17.54 -20.01 -2.09
C ARG A 63 -18.30 -20.98 -3.00
N LYS A 64 -17.63 -21.70 -3.90
CA LYS A 64 -18.26 -22.70 -4.78
C LYS A 64 -18.32 -24.10 -4.19
N GLY A 65 -17.70 -24.32 -3.02
CA GLY A 65 -17.71 -25.58 -2.28
C GLY A 65 -18.63 -25.59 -1.06
N ARG A 66 -19.63 -24.70 -0.99
CA ARG A 66 -20.72 -24.77 0.00
C ARG A 66 -22.04 -24.92 -0.73
#